data_AF-A0AAT9HU10-F1
#
_entry.id   AF-A0AAT9HU10-F1
#
_cell.length_a   1.000
_cell.length_b   1.000
_cell.length_c   1.000
_cell.angle_alpha   90.00
_cell.angle_beta   90.00
_cell.angle_gamma   90.00
#
_symmetry.space_group_name_H-M   'P 1'
#
loop_
_entity.id
_entity.type
_entity.pdbx_description
1 polymer ?
#
loop_
_entity_poly.entity_id
_entity_poly.type
_entity_poly.pdbx_seq_one_letter_code
_entity_poly.pdbx_strand_id
1 'polypeptide(L)' 'MRLVGYWSRKALDGGGYGDYQSMGLSDGQYDILRAAVAAARPVERLQGREVARKLIKRQVRAGCADRYRDGGPADGPWQ' A
#
# COMPACT_ATOMS: atom_id res chain seq x y z
N MET A 1 -1.15 8.50 0.00
CA MET A 1 -1.02 7.62 1.19
C MET A 1 -2.33 6.96 1.62
N ARG A 2 -3.45 7.70 1.79
CA ARG A 2 -4.72 7.17 2.33
C ARG A 2 -5.31 6.02 1.48
N LEU A 3 -5.22 6.10 0.15
CA LEU A 3 -5.63 5.04 -0.78
C LEU A 3 -4.77 3.77 -0.66
N VAL A 4 -3.45 3.90 -0.76
CA VAL A 4 -2.50 2.76 -0.61
C VAL A 4 -2.73 2.02 0.70
N GLY A 5 -2.89 2.75 1.82
CA GLY A 5 -3.14 2.15 3.12
C GLY A 5 -4.53 1.55 3.29
N TYR A 6 -5.56 2.06 2.61
CA TYR A 6 -6.88 1.45 2.56
C TYR A 6 -6.82 0.11 1.83
N TRP A 7 -6.31 0.12 0.59
CA TRP A 7 -6.23 -1.06 -0.25
C TRP A 7 -5.28 -2.13 0.28
N SER A 8 -4.18 -1.75 0.93
CA SER A 8 -3.28 -2.70 1.59
C SER A 8 -3.97 -3.47 2.72
N ARG A 9 -4.76 -2.78 3.56
CA ARG A 9 -5.52 -3.43 4.65
C ARG A 9 -6.60 -4.33 4.10
N LYS A 10 -7.33 -3.84 3.10
CA LYS A 10 -8.34 -4.62 2.39
C LYS A 10 -7.68 -5.91 1.84
N ALA A 11 -6.53 -5.81 1.18
CA ALA A 11 -5.84 -6.95 0.56
C ALA A 11 -5.32 -7.97 1.58
N LEU A 12 -4.96 -7.50 2.78
CA LEU A 12 -4.66 -8.36 3.91
C LEU A 12 -5.92 -9.10 4.40
N ASP A 13 -7.07 -8.43 4.43
CA ASP A 13 -8.35 -9.00 4.88
C ASP A 13 -8.96 -10.02 3.89
N GLY A 14 -8.27 -10.34 2.79
CA GLY A 14 -8.66 -11.40 1.85
C GLY A 14 -9.72 -11.00 0.83
N GLY A 15 -10.07 -9.72 0.74
CA GLY A 15 -10.90 -9.24 -0.37
C GLY A 15 -10.09 -9.28 -1.67
N GLY A 16 -10.54 -10.04 -2.65
CA GLY A 16 -10.06 -9.87 -4.03
C GLY A 16 -10.40 -8.46 -4.50
N TYR A 17 -9.47 -7.82 -5.21
CA TYR A 17 -9.73 -6.58 -5.95
C TYR A 17 -9.52 -6.85 -7.42
N GLY A 18 -10.23 -6.08 -8.25
CA GLY A 18 -9.97 -6.01 -9.69
C GLY A 18 -8.56 -5.52 -10.00
N ASP A 19 -8.28 -5.25 -11.27
CA ASP A 19 -7.00 -4.65 -11.66
C ASP A 19 -6.69 -3.38 -10.84
N TYR A 20 -5.40 -3.11 -10.66
CA TYR A 20 -4.91 -2.01 -9.82
C TYR A 20 -5.30 -0.63 -10.37
N GLN A 21 -5.66 -0.55 -11.65
CA GLN A 21 -6.16 0.67 -12.30
C GLN A 21 -7.54 1.05 -11.75
N SER A 22 -8.42 0.07 -11.54
CA SER A 22 -9.73 0.24 -10.89
C SER A 22 -9.63 0.72 -9.44
N MET A 23 -8.44 0.64 -8.82
CA MET A 23 -8.18 1.06 -7.45
C MET A 23 -7.73 2.53 -7.36
N GLY A 24 -7.52 3.19 -8.49
CA GLY A 24 -6.99 4.56 -8.57
C GLY A 24 -5.54 4.67 -8.10
N LEU A 25 -4.74 3.60 -8.25
CA LEU A 25 -3.33 3.57 -7.87
C LEU A 25 -2.44 3.73 -9.10
N SER A 26 -1.37 4.51 -8.98
CA SER A 26 -0.26 4.43 -9.96
C SER A 26 0.56 3.15 -9.75
N ASP A 27 1.35 2.73 -10.75
CA ASP A 27 2.18 1.52 -10.66
C ASP A 27 3.08 1.52 -9.41
N GLY A 28 3.75 2.63 -9.13
CA GLY A 28 4.60 2.73 -7.93
C GLY A 28 3.82 2.74 -6.61
N GLN A 29 2.56 3.20 -6.60
CA GLN A 29 1.70 3.07 -5.42
C GLN A 29 1.21 1.64 -5.24
N TYR A 30 0.97 0.92 -6.33
CA TYR A 30 0.64 -0.49 -6.32
C TYR A 30 1.84 -1.34 -5.83
N ASP A 31 3.07 -0.99 -6.19
CA ASP A 31 4.28 -1.65 -5.67
C ASP A 31 4.41 -1.50 -4.16
N ILE A 32 4.20 -0.28 -3.63
CA ILE A 32 4.20 -0.03 -2.18
C ILE A 32 3.14 -0.89 -1.48
N LEU A 33 1.94 -1.00 -2.07
CA LEU A 33 0.88 -1.86 -1.55
C LEU A 33 1.31 -3.33 -1.52
N ARG A 34 1.84 -3.85 -2.63
CA ARG A 34 2.27 -5.26 -2.73
C ARG A 34 3.34 -5.58 -1.70
N ALA A 35 4.34 -4.71 -1.54
CA ALA A 35 5.40 -4.86 -0.56
C ALA A 35 4.86 -4.83 0.89
N ALA A 36 3.97 -3.90 1.20
CA ALA A 36 3.37 -3.78 2.54
C ALA A 36 2.52 -5.02 2.90
N VAL A 37 1.73 -5.54 1.96
CA VAL A 37 0.91 -6.75 2.16
C VAL A 37 1.80 -7.99 2.31
N ALA A 38 2.83 -8.14 1.47
CA ALA A 38 3.77 -9.25 1.54
C ALA A 38 4.46 -9.31 2.92
N ALA A 39 4.90 -8.17 3.45
CA ALA A 39 5.51 -8.09 4.79
C ALA A 39 4.50 -8.35 5.93
N ALA A 40 3.22 -8.01 5.74
CA ALA A 40 2.21 -8.13 6.77
C ALA A 40 1.61 -9.53 6.93
N ARG A 41 1.55 -10.34 5.85
CA ARG A 41 1.02 -11.72 5.90
C ARG A 41 1.69 -12.63 6.93
N PRO A 42 3.03 -12.73 7.02
CA PRO A 42 3.65 -13.55 8.06
C PRO A 42 3.37 -13.01 9.47
N VAL A 43 3.30 -11.69 9.63
CA VAL A 43 2.99 -11.06 10.92
C VAL A 43 1.54 -11.33 11.34
N GLU A 44 0.60 -11.33 10.40
CA GLU A 44 -0.79 -11.69 10.69
C GLU A 44 -0.89 -13.12 11.22
N ARG A 45 -0.18 -14.06 10.59
CA ARG A 45 -0.16 -15.47 11.01
C ARG A 45 0.45 -15.68 12.39
N LEU A 46 1.47 -14.89 12.75
CA LEU A 46 2.24 -15.09 13.98
C LEU A 46 1.74 -14.25 15.16
N GLN A 47 1.27 -13.04 14.90
CA GLN A 47 0.99 -12.02 15.92
C GLN A 47 -0.43 -11.43 15.81
N GLY A 48 -1.21 -11.92 14.85
CA GLY A 48 -2.59 -11.50 14.65
C GLY A 48 -2.76 -10.26 13.79
N ARG A 49 -4.01 -10.06 13.36
CA ARG A 49 -4.42 -9.08 12.36
C ARG A 49 -4.15 -7.64 12.76
N GLU A 50 -4.36 -7.27 14.02
CA GLU A 50 -4.14 -5.89 14.48
C GLU A 50 -2.67 -5.47 14.40
N VAL A 51 -1.74 -6.39 14.69
CA VAL A 51 -0.31 -6.13 14.57
C VAL A 51 0.10 -5.98 13.11
N ALA A 52 -0.42 -6.84 12.23
CA ALA A 52 -0.19 -6.76 10.79
C ALA A 52 -0.73 -5.45 10.19
N ARG A 53 -1.91 -4.98 10.62
CA ARG A 53 -2.48 -3.69 10.20
C ARG A 53 -1.62 -2.50 10.63
N LYS A 54 -1.05 -2.54 11.84
CA LYS A 54 -0.09 -1.52 12.30
C LYS A 54 1.19 -1.54 11.45
N LEU A 55 1.68 -2.72 11.08
CA LEU A 55 2.82 -2.86 10.18
C LEU A 55 2.53 -2.26 8.80
N ILE A 56 1.39 -2.57 8.19
CA ILE A 56 0.96 -1.99 6.91
C ILE A 56 1.00 -0.46 6.97
N LYS A 57 0.45 0.15 8.03
CA LYS A 57 0.44 1.61 8.17
C LYS A 57 1.86 2.19 8.17
N ARG A 58 2.82 1.54 8.83
CA ARG A 58 4.22 1.96 8.87
C ARG A 58 4.89 1.81 7.50
N GLN A 59 4.75 0.65 6.86
CA GLN A 59 5.37 0.38 5.56
C GLN A 59 4.84 1.31 4.46
N VAL A 60 3.53 1.54 4.40
CA VAL A 60 2.94 2.47 3.44
C VAL A 60 3.42 3.90 3.66
N ARG A 61 3.56 4.33 4.94
CA ARG A 61 4.09 5.66 5.24
C ARG A 61 5.54 5.79 4.78
N ALA A 62 6.38 4.80 5.07
CA ALA A 62 7.78 4.77 4.66
C ALA A 62 7.91 4.76 3.13
N GLY A 63 7.30 3.80 2.44
CA GLY A 63 7.40 3.69 0.98
C GLY A 63 6.84 4.90 0.23
N CYS A 64 5.75 5.51 0.71
CA CYS A 64 5.28 6.78 0.13
C CYS A 64 6.24 7.94 0.44
N ALA A 65 6.79 8.03 1.66
CA ALA A 65 7.76 9.08 2.00
C ALA A 65 9.05 8.96 1.18
N ASP A 66 9.54 7.74 0.97
CA ASP A 66 10.70 7.47 0.12
C ASP A 66 10.43 7.87 -1.34
N ARG A 67 9.27 7.48 -1.87
CA ARG A 67 8.89 7.78 -3.26
C ARG A 67 8.74 9.28 -3.54
N TYR A 68 8.24 10.04 -2.59
CA TYR A 68 8.00 11.47 -2.74
C TYR A 68 9.14 12.34 -2.17
N ARG A 69 10.25 11.74 -1.74
CA ARG A 69 11.37 12.44 -1.11
C ARG A 69 12.08 13.40 -2.09
N ASP A 70 12.22 12.99 -3.35
CA ASP A 70 13.03 13.71 -4.36
C ASP A 70 12.18 14.34 -5.48
N GLY A 71 10.87 14.35 -5.31
CA GLY A 71 9.91 14.89 -6.27
C GLY A 71 8.52 14.39 -5.93
N GLY A 72 7.56 15.31 -5.76
CA GLY A 72 6.15 14.98 -5.70
C GLY A 72 5.71 14.16 -6.92
N PRO A 73 4.46 13.64 -6.95
CA PRO A 73 3.99 12.85 -8.08
C PRO A 73 4.35 13.57 -9.38
N ALA A 74 5.20 12.95 -10.21
CA ALA A 74 5.59 13.50 -11.50
C ALA A 74 4.34 14.01 -12.19
N ASP A 75 4.38 15.27 -12.61
CA ASP A 75 3.28 15.98 -13.25
C ASP A 75 2.57 15.05 -14.23
N GLY A 76 1.33 14.68 -13.88
CA GLY A 76 0.48 13.91 -14.77
C GLY A 76 0.20 14.74 -16.03
N PRO A 77 -0.06 14.11 -17.20
CA PRO A 77 -0.13 14.79 -18.49
C PRO A 77 -1.41 15.64 -18.72
N TRP A 78 -1.98 16.25 -17.68
CA TRP A 78 -3.17 17.10 -17.81
C TRP A 78 -2.88 18.52 -17.28
N GLN A 79 -2.41 19.35 -18.21
CA GLN A 79 -2.82 20.75 -18.35
C GLN A 79 -4.11 20.79 -19.19
#